data_AF-A0A0Q6WMI0-F1
#
_entry.id   AF-A0A0Q6WMI0-F1
#
_cell.length_a   1.000
_cell.length_b   1.000
_cell.length_c   1.000
_cell.angle_alpha   90.00
_cell.angle_beta   90.00
_cell.angle_gamma   90.00
#
_symmetry.space_group_name_H-M   'P 1'
#
loop_
_entity.id
_entity.type
_entity.pdbx_description
1 polymer ?
#
loop_
_entity_poly.entity_id
_entity_poly.type
_entity_poly.pdbx_seq_one_letter_code
_entity_poly.pdbx_strand_id
1 'polypeptide(L)'
;MVALTSAQVASLTSTQAGSLSTAQIAAIETADIKSLTTGALRNLSSDQLDAFTSDQLRSLSSGQINSLTTSQINTLGTADLNSLTSGQFANLSTAQAQALTNTQLGNLATDNLNALGTAQFAALSSSQFGALTTGQLGKLETADLRAVTTAALNGLSSDQVGALASDAVGSLSTAQVASLGTAQIKGLTTGDMVALTSAQVAAINSAQAGTLSTAQLAAIETGDIKSLTTGALRNLSSDQLDAFTSDQLRALSSGQINSLTTAQVNTLGTGRPARRLHQRPTARAQQRPDQLADDCPSQHPGHGRPEQPHQWPVRQSVLGPSPGTDQHPARQSRDRQPQRAGHRPVRGDELQPVRCTDHRPTWQARNGRPARRHHRCTQQPVFRPGRCPGQRRRRLADHGTSGLAGHRPDQGPDHG
;
A
#
# COMPACT_ATOMS: atom_id res chain seq x y z
N MET A 1 47.55 -9.32 0.55
CA MET A 1 47.74 -10.67 1.14
C MET A 1 47.85 -11.67 0.00
N VAL A 2 48.36 -12.88 0.23
CA VAL A 2 48.13 -13.99 -0.72
C VAL A 2 46.68 -14.42 -0.54
N ALA A 3 45.93 -14.56 -1.64
CA ALA A 3 44.56 -15.06 -1.60
C ALA A 3 44.54 -16.53 -1.15
N LEU A 4 43.51 -16.94 -0.40
CA LEU A 4 43.29 -18.35 -0.11
C LEU A 4 42.71 -19.00 -1.36
N THR A 5 43.30 -20.10 -1.83
CA THR A 5 42.71 -20.88 -2.93
C THR A 5 41.39 -21.54 -2.51
N SER A 6 40.52 -21.87 -3.46
CA SER A 6 39.24 -22.56 -3.21
C SER A 6 39.38 -23.83 -2.36
N ALA A 7 40.49 -24.57 -2.53
CA ALA A 7 40.81 -25.76 -1.74
C ALA A 7 41.17 -25.42 -0.28
N GLN A 8 41.91 -24.32 -0.06
CA GLN A 8 42.20 -23.82 1.30
C GLN A 8 40.93 -23.30 1.98
N VAL A 9 40.07 -22.57 1.26
CA VAL A 9 38.77 -22.11 1.78
C VAL A 9 37.84 -23.28 2.11
N ALA A 10 37.80 -24.33 1.27
CA ALA A 10 37.09 -25.57 1.57
C ALA A 10 37.63 -26.33 2.80
N SER A 11 38.93 -26.20 3.09
CA SER A 11 39.57 -26.85 4.25
C SER A 11 39.36 -26.12 5.58
N LEU A 12 38.75 -24.92 5.58
CA LEU A 12 38.49 -24.17 6.81
C LEU A 12 37.49 -24.90 7.71
N THR A 13 37.93 -25.25 8.92
CA THR A 13 37.03 -25.67 9.99
C THR A 13 36.10 -24.52 10.40
N SER A 14 34.95 -24.84 10.99
CA SER A 14 34.00 -23.83 11.50
C SER A 14 34.65 -22.85 12.48
N THR A 15 35.47 -23.35 13.40
CA THR A 15 36.24 -22.53 14.36
C THR A 15 37.22 -21.59 13.66
N GLN A 16 37.91 -22.04 12.62
CA GLN A 16 38.82 -21.18 11.85
C GLN A 16 38.07 -20.10 11.06
N ALA A 17 36.96 -20.46 10.41
CA ALA A 17 36.12 -19.51 9.68
C ALA A 17 35.53 -18.43 10.60
N GLY A 18 34.98 -18.84 11.75
CA GLY A 18 34.50 -17.92 12.79
C GLY A 18 35.59 -17.12 13.50
N SER A 19 36.88 -17.42 13.26
CA SER A 19 38.02 -16.64 13.76
C SER A 19 38.56 -15.61 12.75
N LEU A 20 38.01 -15.54 11.52
CA LEU A 20 38.42 -14.56 10.51
C LEU A 20 37.90 -13.17 10.86
N SER A 21 38.71 -12.14 10.64
CA SER A 21 38.22 -10.75 10.71
C SER A 21 37.33 -10.41 9.52
N THR A 22 36.46 -9.42 9.70
CA THR A 22 35.61 -8.88 8.63
C THR A 22 36.42 -8.48 7.38
N ALA A 23 37.57 -7.86 7.58
CA ALA A 23 38.51 -7.50 6.51
C ALA A 23 39.20 -8.71 5.84
N GLN A 24 39.32 -9.86 6.53
CA GLN A 24 39.79 -11.10 5.90
C GLN A 24 38.69 -11.75 5.06
N ILE A 25 37.44 -11.74 5.52
CA ILE A 25 36.28 -12.27 4.79
C ILE A 25 36.01 -11.46 3.51
N ALA A 26 35.98 -10.12 3.61
CA ALA A 26 35.84 -9.23 2.47
C ALA A 26 36.98 -9.34 1.43
N ALA A 27 38.09 -10.01 1.79
CA ALA A 27 39.24 -10.25 0.93
C ALA A 27 39.33 -11.68 0.35
N ILE A 28 38.36 -12.56 0.64
CA ILE A 28 38.24 -13.87 -0.03
C ILE A 28 37.65 -13.66 -1.44
N GLU A 29 38.24 -14.27 -2.46
CA GLU A 29 37.74 -14.09 -3.83
C GLU A 29 36.33 -14.68 -3.99
N THR A 30 35.48 -14.00 -4.76
CA THR A 30 34.10 -14.44 -5.07
C THR A 30 34.05 -15.84 -5.69
N ALA A 31 35.13 -16.30 -6.31
CA ALA A 31 35.26 -17.65 -6.84
C ALA A 31 35.33 -18.74 -5.74
N ASP A 32 35.81 -18.40 -4.54
CA ASP A 32 36.11 -19.32 -3.44
C ASP A 32 35.03 -19.33 -2.34
N ILE A 33 34.21 -18.28 -2.24
CA ILE A 33 33.09 -18.20 -1.28
C ILE A 33 32.11 -19.37 -1.44
N LYS A 34 31.87 -19.83 -2.67
CA LYS A 34 31.08 -21.05 -2.96
C LYS A 34 31.68 -22.34 -2.39
N SER A 35 32.96 -22.31 -1.99
CA SER A 35 33.69 -23.43 -1.37
C SER A 35 33.63 -23.41 0.15
N LEU A 36 33.11 -22.34 0.78
CA LEU A 36 32.85 -22.33 2.23
C LEU A 36 31.82 -23.40 2.60
N THR A 37 32.19 -24.30 3.51
CA THR A 37 31.28 -25.35 3.98
C THR A 37 30.07 -24.76 4.71
N THR A 38 28.93 -25.46 4.67
CA THR A 38 27.75 -25.06 5.45
C THR A 38 27.97 -25.11 6.96
N GLY A 39 29.00 -25.84 7.42
CA GLY A 39 29.47 -25.81 8.81
C GLY A 39 30.23 -24.53 9.15
N ALA A 40 31.04 -24.02 8.21
CA ALA A 40 31.72 -22.73 8.35
C ALA A 40 30.73 -21.57 8.39
N LEU A 41 29.80 -21.50 7.42
CA LEU A 41 28.83 -20.40 7.33
C LEU A 41 27.93 -20.26 8.56
N ARG A 42 27.48 -21.38 9.16
CA ARG A 42 26.69 -21.37 10.40
C ARG A 42 27.46 -20.89 11.64
N ASN A 43 28.79 -20.82 11.57
CA ASN A 43 29.67 -20.39 12.66
C ASN A 43 30.21 -18.96 12.47
N LEU A 44 29.73 -18.24 11.45
CA LEU A 44 30.02 -16.81 11.27
C LEU A 44 29.07 -15.94 12.11
N SER A 45 29.60 -14.88 12.72
CA SER A 45 28.81 -13.85 13.40
C SER A 45 28.01 -12.98 12.40
N SER A 46 27.12 -12.13 12.91
CA SER A 46 26.49 -11.03 12.16
C SER A 46 27.54 -10.20 11.42
N ASP A 47 28.50 -9.66 12.16
CA ASP A 47 29.55 -8.77 11.68
C ASP A 47 30.39 -9.42 10.58
N GLN A 48 30.57 -10.74 10.64
CA GLN A 48 31.28 -11.54 9.64
C GLN A 48 30.45 -11.81 8.38
N LEU A 49 29.12 -11.87 8.47
CA LEU A 49 28.22 -11.99 7.32
C LEU A 49 27.97 -10.63 6.65
N ASP A 50 27.77 -9.58 7.44
CA ASP A 50 27.64 -8.19 6.97
C ASP A 50 28.95 -7.65 6.36
N ALA A 51 30.06 -8.38 6.52
CA ALA A 51 31.33 -8.13 5.84
C ALA A 51 31.43 -8.76 4.43
N PHE A 52 30.46 -9.57 4.00
CA PHE A 52 30.43 -10.06 2.62
C PHE A 52 30.02 -8.92 1.69
N THR A 53 30.77 -8.76 0.61
CA THR A 53 30.34 -7.91 -0.51
C THR A 53 29.12 -8.54 -1.22
N SER A 54 28.32 -7.70 -1.87
CA SER A 54 27.14 -8.12 -2.65
C SER A 54 27.44 -9.23 -3.67
N ASP A 55 28.64 -9.26 -4.25
CA ASP A 55 29.03 -10.27 -5.23
C ASP A 55 29.45 -11.59 -4.57
N GLN A 56 30.10 -11.53 -3.41
CA GLN A 56 30.33 -12.71 -2.56
C GLN A 56 28.99 -13.32 -2.12
N LEU A 57 28.01 -12.51 -1.70
CA LEU A 57 26.66 -12.99 -1.37
C LEU A 57 25.96 -13.67 -2.56
N ARG A 58 26.07 -13.12 -3.77
CA ARG A 58 25.54 -13.73 -5.02
C ARG A 58 26.23 -15.05 -5.38
N SER A 59 27.48 -15.25 -4.98
CA SER A 59 28.24 -16.48 -5.26
C SER A 59 27.90 -17.65 -4.33
N LEU A 60 27.23 -17.40 -3.20
CA LEU A 60 26.76 -18.44 -2.29
C LEU A 60 25.69 -19.30 -3.00
N SER A 61 25.92 -20.60 -3.11
CA SER A 61 24.94 -21.54 -3.61
C SER A 61 23.66 -21.52 -2.77
N SER A 62 22.51 -21.86 -3.37
CA SER A 62 21.24 -21.90 -2.63
C SER A 62 21.26 -22.85 -1.43
N GLY A 63 22.07 -23.91 -1.46
CA GLY A 63 22.31 -24.80 -0.31
C GLY A 63 23.15 -24.18 0.81
N GLN A 64 24.05 -23.24 0.48
CA GLN A 64 24.74 -22.41 1.47
C GLN A 64 23.79 -21.37 2.10
N ILE A 65 22.93 -20.72 1.31
CA ILE A 65 21.91 -19.78 1.81
C ILE A 65 20.88 -20.50 2.71
N ASN A 66 20.33 -21.64 2.27
CA ASN A 66 19.43 -22.47 3.07
C ASN A 66 20.09 -22.97 4.38
N SER A 67 21.42 -23.03 4.43
CA SER A 67 22.15 -23.44 5.64
C SER A 67 22.25 -22.37 6.74
N LEU A 68 22.05 -21.08 6.41
CA LEU A 68 22.14 -19.97 7.36
C LEU A 68 21.07 -20.09 8.44
N THR A 69 21.45 -19.84 9.70
CA THR A 69 20.52 -19.90 10.83
C THR A 69 19.50 -18.76 10.76
N THR A 70 18.34 -18.95 11.40
CA THR A 70 17.32 -17.88 11.53
C THR A 70 17.88 -16.63 12.23
N SER A 71 18.77 -16.81 13.21
CA SER A 71 19.47 -15.70 13.87
C SER A 71 20.34 -14.89 12.90
N GLN A 72 21.03 -15.56 11.97
CA GLN A 72 21.87 -14.90 10.96
C GLN A 72 21.03 -14.18 9.91
N ILE A 73 19.92 -14.78 9.46
CA ILE A 73 18.98 -14.12 8.53
C ILE A 73 18.35 -12.87 9.15
N ASN A 74 18.03 -12.88 10.45
CA ASN A 74 17.47 -11.75 11.17
C ASN A 74 18.42 -10.54 11.23
N THR A 75 19.74 -10.78 11.31
CA THR A 75 20.75 -9.70 11.40
C THR A 75 21.13 -9.07 10.06
N LEU A 76 20.98 -9.78 8.93
CA LEU A 76 21.42 -9.29 7.61
C LEU A 76 20.82 -7.93 7.24
N GLY A 77 21.66 -7.05 6.71
CA GLY A 77 21.23 -5.77 6.15
C GLY A 77 20.26 -5.93 4.96
N THR A 78 19.41 -4.92 4.77
CA THR A 78 18.43 -4.91 3.66
C THR A 78 19.09 -4.72 2.29
N ALA A 79 20.28 -4.13 2.24
CA ALA A 79 21.10 -4.06 1.04
C ALA A 79 21.67 -5.45 0.67
N ASP A 80 21.96 -6.28 1.67
CA ASP A 80 22.59 -7.59 1.54
C ASP A 80 21.55 -8.65 1.15
N LEU A 81 20.39 -8.62 1.81
CA LEU A 81 19.19 -9.32 1.34
C LEU A 81 18.85 -8.93 -0.09
N ASN A 82 18.77 -7.64 -0.42
CA ASN A 82 18.51 -7.19 -1.80
C ASN A 82 19.67 -7.42 -2.77
N SER A 83 20.82 -7.88 -2.31
CA SER A 83 21.93 -8.31 -3.17
C SER A 83 21.78 -9.76 -3.63
N LEU A 84 21.06 -10.60 -2.89
CA LEU A 84 20.78 -11.99 -3.26
C LEU A 84 19.96 -12.07 -4.56
N THR A 85 20.10 -13.21 -5.24
CA THR A 85 19.34 -13.54 -6.45
C THR A 85 17.98 -14.16 -6.09
N SER A 86 17.02 -14.08 -7.02
CA SER A 86 15.72 -14.75 -6.87
C SER A 86 15.83 -16.27 -6.64
N GLY A 87 16.81 -16.93 -7.28
CA GLY A 87 17.11 -18.36 -7.06
C GLY A 87 17.74 -18.70 -5.69
N GLN A 88 18.17 -17.69 -4.92
CA GLN A 88 18.54 -17.83 -3.51
C GLN A 88 17.32 -17.58 -2.61
N PHE A 89 16.51 -16.54 -2.88
CA PHE A 89 15.25 -16.27 -2.16
C PHE A 89 14.24 -17.43 -2.24
N ALA A 90 14.02 -18.00 -3.42
CA ALA A 90 13.12 -19.13 -3.63
C ALA A 90 13.52 -20.40 -2.87
N ASN A 91 14.78 -20.48 -2.43
CA ASN A 91 15.34 -21.60 -1.68
C ASN A 91 15.49 -21.31 -0.18
N LEU A 92 15.03 -20.16 0.31
CA LEU A 92 14.88 -19.92 1.75
C LEU A 92 13.81 -20.87 2.31
N SER A 93 14.14 -21.53 3.42
CA SER A 93 13.16 -22.33 4.15
C SER A 93 12.07 -21.45 4.76
N THR A 94 10.90 -22.02 5.05
CA THR A 94 9.80 -21.32 5.73
C THR A 94 10.22 -20.73 7.08
N ALA A 95 11.10 -21.41 7.82
CA ALA A 95 11.69 -20.92 9.07
C ALA A 95 12.62 -19.70 8.85
N GLN A 96 13.37 -19.64 7.75
CA GLN A 96 14.18 -18.47 7.39
C GLN A 96 13.31 -17.31 6.91
N ALA A 97 12.25 -17.57 6.14
CA ALA A 97 11.26 -16.54 5.78
C ALA A 97 10.55 -15.96 7.02
N GLN A 98 10.18 -16.81 8.00
CA GLN A 98 9.69 -16.40 9.31
C GLN A 98 10.72 -15.66 10.17
N ALA A 99 12.02 -15.76 9.88
CA ALA A 99 13.06 -15.04 10.61
C ALA A 99 13.29 -13.61 10.12
N LEU A 100 12.77 -13.26 8.93
CA LEU A 100 12.84 -11.91 8.38
C LEU A 100 12.01 -10.94 9.25
N THR A 101 12.64 -9.86 9.69
CA THR A 101 12.00 -8.80 10.47
C THR A 101 11.02 -8.00 9.60
N ASN A 102 10.05 -7.35 10.26
CA ASN A 102 9.14 -6.40 9.62
C ASN A 102 9.90 -5.31 8.83
N THR A 103 11.01 -4.82 9.40
CA THR A 103 11.89 -3.84 8.75
C THR A 103 12.55 -4.40 7.49
N GLN A 104 13.02 -5.65 7.52
CA GLN A 104 13.59 -6.30 6.33
C GLN A 104 12.52 -6.48 5.24
N LEU A 105 11.37 -7.08 5.57
CA LEU A 105 10.27 -7.32 4.64
C LEU A 105 9.77 -6.03 3.97
N GLY A 106 9.51 -4.97 4.74
CA GLY A 106 9.07 -3.67 4.22
C GLY A 106 10.11 -2.92 3.37
N ASN A 107 11.35 -3.42 3.29
CA ASN A 107 12.44 -2.87 2.47
C ASN A 107 12.98 -3.87 1.41
N LEU A 108 12.38 -5.05 1.26
CA LEU A 108 12.71 -5.96 0.15
C LEU A 108 12.24 -5.37 -1.19
N ALA A 109 13.09 -5.45 -2.20
CA ALA A 109 12.69 -5.22 -3.58
C ALA A 109 11.58 -6.22 -3.98
N THR A 110 10.60 -5.75 -4.75
CA THR A 110 9.44 -6.56 -5.17
C THR A 110 9.86 -7.88 -5.82
N ASP A 111 10.87 -7.86 -6.69
CA ASP A 111 11.35 -9.05 -7.41
C ASP A 111 11.93 -10.12 -6.46
N ASN A 112 12.44 -9.71 -5.29
CA ASN A 112 12.95 -10.60 -4.24
C ASN A 112 11.83 -11.10 -3.32
N LEU A 113 10.81 -10.27 -3.08
CA LEU A 113 9.61 -10.66 -2.35
C LEU A 113 8.79 -11.70 -3.14
N ASN A 114 8.58 -11.46 -4.44
CA ASN A 114 7.92 -12.39 -5.36
C ASN A 114 8.78 -13.63 -5.70
N ALA A 115 10.07 -13.62 -5.33
CA ALA A 115 10.90 -14.81 -5.40
C ALA A 115 10.70 -15.75 -4.20
N LEU A 116 10.01 -15.32 -3.13
CA LEU A 116 9.52 -16.23 -2.10
C LEU A 116 8.35 -17.05 -2.66
N GLY A 117 8.30 -18.35 -2.36
CA GLY A 117 7.19 -19.19 -2.77
C GLY A 117 5.97 -19.10 -1.86
N THR A 118 4.83 -19.62 -2.35
CA THR A 118 3.56 -19.74 -1.61
C THR A 118 3.70 -20.34 -0.21
N ALA A 119 4.61 -21.29 -0.01
CA ALA A 119 4.87 -21.92 1.28
C ALA A 119 5.54 -20.96 2.29
N GLN A 120 6.46 -20.10 1.81
CA GLN A 120 7.09 -19.05 2.59
C GLN A 120 6.07 -17.96 2.96
N PHE A 121 5.20 -17.55 2.03
CA PHE A 121 4.09 -16.64 2.31
C PHE A 121 3.08 -17.22 3.31
N ALA A 122 2.67 -18.48 3.16
CA ALA A 122 1.79 -19.17 4.10
C ALA A 122 2.37 -19.26 5.53
N ALA A 123 3.71 -19.19 5.66
CA ALA A 123 4.40 -19.19 6.95
C ALA A 123 4.50 -17.79 7.60
N LEU A 124 4.33 -16.68 6.88
CA LEU A 124 4.48 -15.34 7.45
C LEU A 124 3.43 -15.06 8.54
N SER A 125 3.88 -14.46 9.65
CA SER A 125 2.97 -13.98 10.70
C SER A 125 2.17 -12.75 10.24
N SER A 126 1.10 -12.43 10.95
CA SER A 126 0.27 -11.26 10.64
C SER A 126 1.01 -9.92 10.79
N SER A 127 2.00 -9.84 11.69
CA SER A 127 2.84 -8.64 11.82
C SER A 127 3.84 -8.51 10.66
N GLN A 128 4.34 -9.63 10.13
CA GLN A 128 5.23 -9.66 8.97
C GLN A 128 4.48 -9.34 7.66
N PHE A 129 3.31 -9.95 7.45
CA PHE A 129 2.49 -9.65 6.27
C PHE A 129 1.93 -8.22 6.32
N GLY A 130 1.52 -7.75 7.51
CA GLY A 130 1.14 -6.35 7.75
C GLY A 130 2.30 -5.33 7.65
N ALA A 131 3.56 -5.78 7.55
CA ALA A 131 4.72 -4.92 7.31
C ALA A 131 5.00 -4.69 5.81
N LEU A 132 4.33 -5.42 4.91
CA LEU A 132 4.48 -5.23 3.46
C LEU A 132 3.86 -3.90 3.02
N THR A 133 4.60 -3.15 2.20
CA THR A 133 4.15 -1.88 1.65
C THR A 133 3.03 -2.08 0.62
N THR A 134 2.23 -1.05 0.39
CA THR A 134 1.19 -1.04 -0.67
C THR A 134 1.76 -1.36 -2.06
N GLY A 135 2.98 -0.88 -2.37
CA GLY A 135 3.67 -1.17 -3.62
C GLY A 135 4.19 -2.61 -3.76
N GLN A 136 4.39 -3.32 -2.64
CA GLN A 136 4.68 -4.76 -2.62
C GLN A 136 3.38 -5.58 -2.73
N LEU A 137 2.35 -5.22 -1.96
CA LEU A 137 1.04 -5.91 -1.97
C LEU A 137 0.36 -5.87 -3.34
N GLY A 138 0.39 -4.71 -4.02
CA GLY A 138 -0.10 -4.55 -5.41
C GLY A 138 0.78 -5.24 -6.47
N LYS A 139 1.71 -6.10 -6.06
CA LYS A 139 2.60 -6.88 -6.92
C LYS A 139 2.70 -8.36 -6.54
N LEU A 140 2.11 -8.80 -5.43
CA LEU A 140 2.07 -10.22 -5.06
C LEU A 140 1.33 -11.06 -6.11
N GLU A 141 1.73 -12.32 -6.25
CA GLU A 141 1.00 -13.26 -7.09
C GLU A 141 -0.31 -13.71 -6.41
N THR A 142 -1.33 -14.00 -7.21
CA THR A 142 -2.64 -14.46 -6.71
C THR A 142 -2.53 -15.80 -5.97
N ALA A 143 -1.54 -16.62 -6.34
CA ALA A 143 -1.23 -17.87 -5.64
C ALA A 143 -0.73 -17.63 -4.22
N ASP A 144 0.13 -16.63 -4.00
CA ASP A 144 0.69 -16.29 -2.68
C ASP A 144 -0.35 -15.65 -1.77
N LEU A 145 -1.11 -14.69 -2.29
CA LEU A 145 -2.20 -14.06 -1.53
C LEU A 145 -3.28 -15.07 -1.13
N ARG A 146 -3.55 -16.07 -1.97
CA ARG A 146 -4.46 -17.18 -1.62
C ARG A 146 -3.85 -18.17 -0.62
N ALA A 147 -2.52 -18.24 -0.51
CA ALA A 147 -1.81 -19.10 0.43
C ALA A 147 -1.68 -18.52 1.86
N VAL A 148 -1.76 -17.18 2.04
CA VAL A 148 -1.61 -16.58 3.38
C VAL A 148 -2.80 -16.85 4.30
N THR A 149 -2.51 -16.90 5.60
CA THR A 149 -3.52 -17.20 6.63
C THR A 149 -4.57 -16.11 6.78
N THR A 150 -5.76 -16.47 7.29
CA THR A 150 -6.80 -15.52 7.69
C THR A 150 -6.32 -14.51 8.73
N ALA A 151 -5.40 -14.92 9.62
CA ALA A 151 -4.73 -14.02 10.56
C ALA A 151 -3.82 -13.00 9.84
N ALA A 152 -3.11 -13.40 8.79
CA ALA A 152 -2.26 -12.51 8.01
C ALA A 152 -3.07 -11.43 7.26
N LEU A 153 -4.19 -11.78 6.63
CA LEU A 153 -5.08 -10.81 5.99
C LEU A 153 -5.68 -9.81 7.00
N ASN A 154 -5.99 -10.25 8.22
CA ASN A 154 -6.43 -9.37 9.31
C ASN A 154 -5.30 -8.48 9.88
N GLY A 155 -4.03 -8.73 9.53
CA GLY A 155 -2.91 -7.86 9.83
C GLY A 155 -2.79 -6.64 8.92
N LEU A 156 -3.51 -6.62 7.78
CA LEU A 156 -3.49 -5.50 6.83
C LEU A 156 -4.33 -4.31 7.30
N SER A 157 -3.86 -3.10 7.02
CA SER A 157 -4.66 -1.86 7.08
C SER A 157 -5.64 -1.74 5.89
N SER A 158 -6.58 -0.79 5.98
CA SER A 158 -7.47 -0.42 4.87
C SER A 158 -6.70 -0.09 3.59
N ASP A 159 -5.61 0.66 3.73
CA ASP A 159 -4.83 1.21 2.63
C ASP A 159 -3.97 0.13 1.97
N GLN A 160 -3.59 -0.90 2.73
CA GLN A 160 -2.94 -2.12 2.24
C GLN A 160 -3.92 -3.03 1.50
N VAL A 161 -5.17 -3.16 1.96
CA VAL A 161 -6.22 -3.91 1.25
C VAL A 161 -6.59 -3.23 -0.07
N GLY A 162 -6.82 -1.91 -0.05
CA GLY A 162 -7.12 -1.12 -1.25
C GLY A 162 -5.94 -0.93 -2.22
N ALA A 163 -4.78 -1.53 -1.92
CA ALA A 163 -3.62 -1.61 -2.81
C ALA A 163 -3.43 -2.99 -3.43
N LEU A 164 -4.24 -3.99 -3.07
CA LEU A 164 -4.28 -5.29 -3.74
C LEU A 164 -4.83 -5.11 -5.18
N ALA A 165 -4.41 -5.97 -6.11
CA ALA A 165 -5.06 -6.04 -7.41
C ALA A 165 -6.44 -6.70 -7.27
N SER A 166 -7.47 -6.18 -7.95
CA SER A 166 -8.84 -6.70 -7.83
C SER A 166 -8.96 -8.17 -8.23
N ASP A 167 -8.20 -8.61 -9.25
CA ASP A 167 -8.09 -10.03 -9.63
C ASP A 167 -7.55 -10.91 -8.48
N ALA A 168 -6.65 -10.36 -7.65
CA ALA A 168 -6.12 -11.03 -6.48
C ALA A 168 -7.15 -11.09 -5.34
N VAL A 169 -7.95 -10.04 -5.14
CA VAL A 169 -9.09 -10.07 -4.21
C VAL A 169 -10.14 -11.10 -4.66
N GLY A 170 -10.46 -11.13 -5.95
CA GLY A 170 -11.33 -12.15 -6.55
C GLY A 170 -10.79 -13.59 -6.41
N SER A 171 -9.47 -13.76 -6.28
CA SER A 171 -8.83 -15.07 -6.06
C SER A 171 -8.89 -15.60 -4.61
N LEU A 172 -9.31 -14.78 -3.63
CA LEU A 172 -9.38 -15.17 -2.22
C LEU A 172 -10.39 -16.30 -1.98
N SER A 173 -10.12 -17.20 -1.05
CA SER A 173 -11.13 -18.15 -0.60
C SER A 173 -12.29 -17.46 0.14
N THR A 174 -13.47 -18.07 0.14
CA THR A 174 -14.62 -17.60 0.92
C THR A 174 -14.31 -17.53 2.42
N ALA A 175 -13.46 -18.42 2.93
CA ALA A 175 -12.97 -18.39 4.31
C ALA A 175 -12.06 -17.17 4.59
N GLN A 176 -11.22 -16.78 3.63
CA GLN A 176 -10.41 -15.56 3.72
C GLN A 176 -11.31 -14.32 3.72
N VAL A 177 -12.28 -14.20 2.81
CA VAL A 177 -13.24 -13.07 2.77
C VAL A 177 -14.10 -12.99 4.03
N ALA A 178 -14.66 -14.11 4.50
CA ALA A 178 -15.43 -14.17 5.76
C ALA A 178 -14.61 -13.77 6.99
N SER A 179 -13.28 -13.95 6.94
CA SER A 179 -12.39 -13.61 8.05
C SER A 179 -12.03 -12.13 8.14
N LEU A 180 -12.18 -11.34 7.07
CA LEU A 180 -11.72 -9.95 7.03
C LEU A 180 -12.45 -9.07 8.07
N GLY A 181 -11.69 -8.36 8.91
CA GLY A 181 -12.25 -7.35 9.80
C GLY A 181 -12.92 -6.18 9.04
N THR A 182 -13.75 -5.43 9.76
CA THR A 182 -14.49 -4.28 9.18
C THR A 182 -13.58 -3.13 8.73
N ALA A 183 -12.34 -3.06 9.23
CA ALA A 183 -11.33 -2.12 8.74
C ALA A 183 -10.81 -2.52 7.35
N GLN A 184 -10.60 -3.82 7.12
CA GLN A 184 -10.16 -4.39 5.85
C GLN A 184 -11.27 -4.28 4.79
N ILE A 185 -12.52 -4.59 5.16
CA ILE A 185 -13.69 -4.42 4.27
C ILE A 185 -13.89 -2.96 3.83
N LYS A 186 -13.58 -1.98 4.69
CA LYS A 186 -13.57 -0.55 4.29
C LYS A 186 -12.43 -0.17 3.34
N GLY A 187 -11.38 -0.99 3.23
CA GLY A 187 -10.28 -0.81 2.29
C GLY A 187 -10.59 -1.27 0.87
N LEU A 188 -11.58 -2.17 0.68
CA LEU A 188 -11.95 -2.68 -0.64
C LEU A 188 -12.43 -1.56 -1.57
N THR A 189 -11.86 -1.48 -2.76
CA THR A 189 -12.29 -0.56 -3.81
C THR A 189 -13.60 -1.02 -4.46
N THR A 190 -14.23 -0.17 -5.26
CA THR A 190 -15.38 -0.58 -6.08
C THR A 190 -14.99 -1.55 -7.20
N GLY A 191 -13.72 -1.60 -7.61
CA GLY A 191 -13.22 -2.63 -8.53
C GLY A 191 -13.16 -4.01 -7.85
N ASP A 192 -12.74 -4.04 -6.59
CA ASP A 192 -12.69 -5.28 -5.80
C ASP A 192 -14.09 -5.85 -5.57
N MET A 193 -15.09 -5.00 -5.32
CA MET A 193 -16.50 -5.43 -5.19
C MET A 193 -17.09 -6.03 -6.46
N VAL A 194 -16.57 -5.67 -7.65
CA VAL A 194 -16.93 -6.28 -8.95
C VAL A 194 -16.13 -7.57 -9.19
N ALA A 195 -14.93 -7.68 -8.64
CA ALA A 195 -14.10 -8.90 -8.74
C ALA A 195 -14.51 -10.02 -7.76
N LEU A 196 -15.39 -9.74 -6.78
CA LEU A 196 -15.95 -10.76 -5.89
C LEU A 196 -16.97 -11.65 -6.62
N THR A 197 -16.79 -12.96 -6.53
CA THR A 197 -17.77 -13.96 -6.94
C THR A 197 -18.98 -14.01 -6.00
N SER A 198 -20.10 -14.55 -6.49
CA SER A 198 -21.31 -14.87 -5.71
C SER A 198 -21.02 -15.55 -4.37
N ALA A 199 -20.04 -16.47 -4.34
CA ALA A 199 -19.69 -17.24 -3.16
C ALA A 199 -18.92 -16.40 -2.11
N GLN A 200 -18.11 -15.43 -2.55
CA GLN A 200 -17.44 -14.48 -1.66
C GLN A 200 -18.42 -13.41 -1.18
N VAL A 201 -19.35 -12.93 -2.02
CA VAL A 201 -20.44 -12.03 -1.60
C VAL A 201 -21.35 -12.70 -0.56
N ALA A 202 -21.64 -13.99 -0.70
CA ALA A 202 -22.36 -14.78 0.32
C ALA A 202 -21.56 -14.98 1.62
N ALA A 203 -20.23 -14.89 1.56
CA ALA A 203 -19.35 -14.97 2.73
C ALA A 203 -19.29 -13.66 3.54
N ILE A 204 -19.81 -12.55 3.01
CA ILE A 204 -19.89 -11.27 3.72
C ILE A 204 -20.92 -11.37 4.87
N ASN A 205 -20.41 -11.32 6.10
CA ASN A 205 -21.23 -11.37 7.31
C ASN A 205 -21.90 -10.01 7.61
N SER A 206 -22.84 -9.99 8.56
CA SER A 206 -23.64 -8.80 8.86
C SER A 206 -22.82 -7.60 9.34
N ALA A 207 -21.80 -7.82 10.18
CA ALA A 207 -20.93 -6.75 10.66
C ALA A 207 -20.08 -6.16 9.54
N GLN A 208 -19.57 -7.00 8.63
CA GLN A 208 -18.87 -6.55 7.41
C GLN A 208 -19.81 -5.72 6.52
N ALA A 209 -20.98 -6.26 6.19
CA ALA A 209 -21.96 -5.62 5.30
C ALA A 209 -22.40 -4.23 5.80
N GLY A 210 -22.71 -4.10 7.10
CA GLY A 210 -23.06 -2.83 7.72
C GLY A 210 -21.93 -1.78 7.74
N THR A 211 -20.69 -2.17 7.38
CA THR A 211 -19.55 -1.25 7.23
C THR A 211 -19.17 -0.90 5.79
N LEU A 212 -19.83 -1.49 4.79
CA LEU A 212 -19.65 -1.12 3.39
C LEU A 212 -20.16 0.30 3.12
N SER A 213 -19.40 1.05 2.33
CA SER A 213 -19.84 2.34 1.79
C SER A 213 -20.95 2.16 0.76
N THR A 214 -21.73 3.23 0.55
CA THR A 214 -22.76 3.32 -0.49
C THR A 214 -22.20 3.04 -1.88
N ALA A 215 -20.96 3.47 -2.16
CA ALA A 215 -20.27 3.19 -3.41
C ALA A 215 -19.90 1.71 -3.58
N GLN A 216 -19.41 1.04 -2.53
CA GLN A 216 -19.11 -0.39 -2.56
C GLN A 216 -20.39 -1.23 -2.76
N LEU A 217 -21.49 -0.88 -2.09
CA LEU A 217 -22.78 -1.55 -2.26
C LEU A 217 -23.35 -1.37 -3.68
N ALA A 218 -23.29 -0.16 -4.23
CA ALA A 218 -23.70 0.12 -5.61
C ALA A 218 -22.81 -0.56 -6.67
N ALA A 219 -21.62 -1.05 -6.28
CA ALA A 219 -20.69 -1.77 -7.14
C ALA A 219 -20.83 -3.30 -7.08
N ILE A 220 -21.58 -3.88 -6.14
CA ILE A 220 -21.87 -5.33 -6.13
C ILE A 220 -22.66 -5.68 -7.40
N GLU A 221 -22.21 -6.68 -8.15
CA GLU A 221 -22.88 -7.08 -9.39
C GLU A 221 -24.35 -7.47 -9.15
N THR A 222 -25.23 -7.11 -10.08
CA THR A 222 -26.67 -7.39 -9.95
C THR A 222 -26.95 -8.90 -9.88
N GLY A 223 -26.08 -9.74 -10.45
CA GLY A 223 -26.15 -11.20 -10.32
C GLY A 223 -25.93 -11.74 -8.90
N ASP A 224 -25.25 -10.98 -8.05
CA ASP A 224 -24.78 -11.38 -6.72
C ASP A 224 -25.56 -10.81 -5.55
N ILE A 225 -26.47 -9.85 -5.79
CA ILE A 225 -27.37 -9.33 -4.75
C ILE A 225 -28.19 -10.45 -4.11
N LYS A 226 -28.60 -11.47 -4.89
CA LYS A 226 -29.29 -12.67 -4.38
C LYS A 226 -28.46 -13.51 -3.39
N SER A 227 -27.13 -13.33 -3.40
CA SER A 227 -26.16 -14.04 -2.58
C SER A 227 -25.97 -13.39 -1.20
N LEU A 228 -26.30 -12.10 -1.06
CA LEU A 228 -26.25 -11.38 0.22
C LEU A 228 -27.18 -12.04 1.25
N THR A 229 -26.62 -12.40 2.41
CA THR A 229 -27.41 -13.07 3.46
C THR A 229 -28.52 -12.14 3.99
N THR A 230 -29.63 -12.74 4.45
CA THR A 230 -30.70 -11.97 5.10
C THR A 230 -30.24 -11.28 6.39
N GLY A 231 -29.17 -11.78 7.02
CA GLY A 231 -28.48 -11.12 8.13
C GLY A 231 -27.67 -9.89 7.70
N ALA A 232 -27.01 -9.94 6.54
CA ALA A 232 -26.33 -8.79 5.95
C ALA A 232 -27.31 -7.67 5.61
N LEU A 233 -28.38 -7.98 4.88
CA LEU A 233 -29.40 -7.00 4.49
C LEU A 233 -30.07 -6.32 5.70
N ARG A 234 -30.37 -7.07 6.78
CA ARG A 234 -30.92 -6.51 8.03
C ARG A 234 -29.96 -5.61 8.81
N ASN A 235 -28.66 -5.63 8.50
CA ASN A 235 -27.66 -4.77 9.13
C ASN A 235 -27.24 -3.57 8.26
N LEU A 236 -27.90 -3.36 7.12
CA LEU A 236 -27.73 -2.16 6.30
C LEU A 236 -28.58 -1.00 6.82
N SER A 237 -27.99 0.20 6.84
CA SER A 237 -28.66 1.47 7.15
C SER A 237 -29.63 1.91 6.05
N SER A 238 -30.39 2.98 6.34
CA SER A 238 -31.16 3.75 5.35
C SER A 238 -30.33 4.07 4.10
N ASP A 239 -29.21 4.75 4.32
CA ASP A 239 -28.35 5.32 3.30
C ASP A 239 -27.69 4.23 2.46
N GLN A 240 -27.39 3.08 3.08
CA GLN A 240 -26.85 1.89 2.42
C GLN A 240 -27.88 1.19 1.52
N LEU A 241 -29.16 1.20 1.87
CA LEU A 241 -30.25 0.65 1.05
C LEU A 241 -30.70 1.61 -0.06
N ASP A 242 -30.77 2.91 0.22
CA ASP A 242 -31.10 3.94 -0.78
C ASP A 242 -30.00 4.08 -1.85
N ALA A 243 -28.79 3.58 -1.56
CA ALA A 243 -27.69 3.45 -2.53
C ALA A 243 -27.83 2.28 -3.52
N PHE A 244 -28.73 1.31 -3.28
CA PHE A 244 -28.93 0.21 -4.22
C PHE A 244 -29.54 0.73 -5.54
N THR A 245 -29.00 0.26 -6.65
CA THR A 245 -29.56 0.57 -7.97
C THR A 245 -30.94 -0.05 -8.17
N SER A 246 -31.68 0.45 -9.16
CA SER A 246 -32.99 -0.09 -9.54
C SER A 246 -32.98 -1.60 -9.80
N ASP A 247 -31.86 -2.11 -10.30
CA ASP A 247 -31.73 -3.47 -10.82
C ASP A 247 -31.16 -4.42 -9.76
N GLN A 248 -30.27 -3.92 -8.89
CA GLN A 248 -29.94 -4.58 -7.63
C GLN A 248 -31.20 -4.81 -6.76
N LEU A 249 -32.07 -3.80 -6.60
CA LEU A 249 -33.34 -3.95 -5.86
C LEU A 249 -34.31 -4.97 -6.52
N ARG A 250 -34.23 -5.18 -7.84
CA ARG A 250 -35.00 -6.20 -8.56
C ARG A 250 -34.40 -7.60 -8.46
N ALA A 251 -33.11 -7.71 -8.19
CA ALA A 251 -32.40 -8.98 -8.02
C ALA A 251 -32.51 -9.57 -6.61
N LEU A 252 -33.10 -8.85 -5.66
CA LEU A 252 -33.45 -9.38 -4.35
C LEU A 252 -34.49 -10.50 -4.47
N SER A 253 -34.19 -11.65 -3.89
CA SER A 253 -35.12 -12.78 -3.77
C SER A 253 -36.28 -12.47 -2.80
N SER A 254 -37.39 -13.20 -2.93
CA SER A 254 -38.53 -13.09 -2.02
C SER A 254 -38.15 -13.34 -0.55
N GLY A 255 -37.25 -14.29 -0.29
CA GLY A 255 -36.72 -14.55 1.06
C GLY A 255 -35.88 -13.40 1.63
N GLN A 256 -35.20 -12.62 0.78
CA GLN A 256 -34.48 -11.42 1.18
C GLN A 256 -35.44 -10.25 1.44
N ILE A 257 -36.40 -10.00 0.54
CA ILE A 257 -37.43 -8.95 0.70
C ILE A 257 -38.24 -9.18 1.98
N ASN A 258 -38.70 -10.41 2.21
CA ASN A 258 -39.42 -10.81 3.43
C ASN A 258 -38.59 -10.71 4.72
N SER A 259 -37.28 -10.48 4.61
CA SER A 259 -36.38 -10.34 5.76
C SER A 259 -36.08 -8.90 6.14
N LEU A 260 -36.46 -7.91 5.32
CA LEU A 260 -36.26 -6.49 5.60
C LEU A 260 -37.13 -6.03 6.78
N THR A 261 -36.61 -5.11 7.59
CA THR A 261 -37.38 -4.50 8.68
C THR A 261 -38.33 -3.41 8.18
N THR A 262 -39.38 -3.08 8.93
CA THR A 262 -40.33 -2.01 8.57
C THR A 262 -39.64 -0.66 8.32
N ALA A 263 -38.57 -0.35 9.05
CA ALA A 263 -37.78 0.86 8.82
C ALA A 263 -37.10 0.86 7.43
N GLN A 264 -36.53 -0.30 7.04
CA GLN A 264 -35.86 -0.50 5.75
C GLN A 264 -36.84 -0.54 4.56
N VAL A 265 -38.07 -1.01 4.77
CA VAL A 265 -39.15 -0.92 3.76
C VAL A 265 -39.62 0.53 3.62
N ASN A 266 -39.75 1.27 4.72
CA ASN A 266 -40.17 2.67 4.71
C ASN A 266 -39.16 3.59 4.01
N THR A 267 -37.84 3.35 4.14
CA THR A 267 -36.81 4.10 3.39
C THR A 267 -36.92 3.83 1.89
N LEU A 268 -37.00 2.56 1.46
CA LEU A 268 -37.20 2.22 0.04
C LEU A 268 -38.48 2.83 -0.56
N GLY A 269 -39.53 3.00 0.25
CA GLY A 269 -40.79 3.66 -0.12
C GLY A 269 -40.76 5.19 -0.16
N THR A 270 -39.70 5.85 0.34
CA THR A 270 -39.63 7.32 0.49
C THR A 270 -38.36 7.96 -0.08
N GLY A 271 -37.22 7.25 -0.08
CA GLY A 271 -35.89 7.73 -0.48
C GLY A 271 -35.66 7.87 -1.99
N ARG A 272 -36.65 7.53 -2.83
CA ARG A 272 -36.55 7.57 -4.31
C ARG A 272 -37.41 8.68 -4.94
N PRO A 273 -37.08 9.97 -4.78
CA PRO A 273 -37.74 11.03 -5.52
C PRO A 273 -37.56 10.82 -7.02
N ALA A 274 -38.65 10.88 -7.79
CA ALA A 274 -38.64 10.62 -9.22
C ALA A 274 -37.59 11.52 -9.92
N ARG A 275 -36.62 10.89 -10.61
CA ARG A 275 -35.39 11.48 -11.16
C ARG A 275 -35.67 12.63 -12.14
N ARG A 276 -35.88 13.85 -11.59
CA ARG A 276 -36.26 15.13 -12.24
C ARG A 276 -36.70 15.02 -13.70
N LEU A 277 -37.87 14.41 -13.91
CA LEU A 277 -38.63 14.57 -15.15
C LEU A 277 -39.57 15.77 -14.99
N HIS A 278 -39.42 16.77 -15.85
CA HIS A 278 -40.31 17.93 -16.00
C HIS A 278 -40.57 18.79 -14.75
N GLN A 279 -39.54 19.52 -14.28
CA GLN A 279 -39.78 20.93 -13.94
C GLN A 279 -39.74 21.76 -15.23
N ARG A 280 -40.84 21.74 -16.00
CA ARG A 280 -41.15 22.83 -16.94
C ARG A 280 -41.50 24.05 -16.09
N PRO A 281 -40.82 25.20 -16.20
CA PRO A 281 -41.23 26.39 -15.48
C PRO A 281 -42.58 26.88 -16.02
N THR A 282 -43.66 26.69 -15.26
CA THR A 282 -44.97 27.29 -15.56
C THR A 282 -44.98 28.78 -15.18
N ALA A 283 -44.11 29.55 -15.84
CA ALA A 283 -44.07 31.00 -15.76
C ALA A 283 -45.30 31.58 -16.48
N ARG A 284 -46.45 31.56 -15.79
CA ARG A 284 -47.72 32.12 -16.27
C ARG A 284 -47.66 33.65 -16.19
N ALA A 285 -46.94 34.26 -17.12
CA ALA A 285 -46.95 35.72 -17.30
C ALA A 285 -48.31 36.15 -17.87
N GLN A 286 -48.96 37.12 -17.23
CA GLN A 286 -50.12 37.82 -17.81
C GLN A 286 -49.68 38.54 -19.09
N GLN A 287 -50.24 38.16 -20.24
CA GLN A 287 -50.27 39.00 -21.42
C GLN A 287 -51.68 39.56 -21.59
N ARG A 288 -51.80 40.89 -21.57
CA ARG A 288 -52.98 41.60 -22.11
C ARG A 288 -52.90 41.57 -23.64
N PRO A 289 -54.01 41.34 -24.35
CA PRO A 289 -54.09 41.61 -25.77
C PRO A 289 -54.55 43.06 -25.99
N ASP A 290 -53.61 43.94 -26.33
CA ASP A 290 -53.91 45.23 -26.97
C ASP A 290 -53.63 45.10 -28.48
N GLN A 291 -54.29 45.91 -29.32
CA GLN A 291 -54.63 45.53 -30.70
C GLN A 291 -53.66 46.03 -31.79
N LEU A 292 -53.70 45.37 -32.96
CA LEU A 292 -53.29 45.93 -34.26
C LEU A 292 -54.25 47.08 -34.63
N ALA A 293 -53.94 48.08 -35.47
CA ALA A 293 -52.73 48.44 -36.24
C ALA A 293 -52.54 49.99 -36.10
N ASP A 294 -51.80 50.80 -36.87
CA ASP A 294 -51.28 50.72 -38.24
C ASP A 294 -50.15 51.79 -38.44
N ASP A 295 -49.82 52.11 -39.69
CA ASP A 295 -49.00 53.26 -40.16
C ASP A 295 -47.45 53.24 -40.00
N CYS A 296 -46.82 53.46 -41.15
CA CYS A 296 -45.44 53.92 -41.38
C CYS A 296 -45.55 55.30 -42.09
N PRO A 297 -44.55 56.22 -42.13
CA PRO A 297 -43.35 55.94 -42.94
C PRO A 297 -42.02 56.69 -42.59
N SER A 298 -40.97 56.30 -43.34
CA SER A 298 -39.89 57.14 -43.93
C SER A 298 -38.60 57.59 -43.17
N GLN A 299 -37.46 57.20 -43.80
CA GLN A 299 -36.24 57.98 -44.14
C GLN A 299 -35.07 58.20 -43.13
N HIS A 300 -33.96 57.45 -43.38
CA HIS A 300 -32.53 57.81 -43.55
C HIS A 300 -31.95 59.23 -43.20
N PRO A 301 -30.60 59.42 -43.08
CA PRO A 301 -29.55 58.59 -42.45
C PRO A 301 -28.37 59.38 -41.75
N GLY A 302 -27.44 58.67 -41.09
CA GLY A 302 -26.11 59.21 -40.65
C GLY A 302 -26.10 59.98 -39.31
N HIS A 303 -24.98 60.22 -38.61
CA HIS A 303 -23.55 59.86 -38.74
C HIS A 303 -22.92 59.67 -37.33
N GLY A 304 -21.74 59.04 -37.23
CA GLY A 304 -20.74 59.37 -36.18
C GLY A 304 -20.37 58.31 -35.15
N ARG A 305 -19.06 57.99 -35.07
CA ARG A 305 -18.33 57.40 -33.93
C ARG A 305 -17.54 58.54 -33.22
N PRO A 306 -16.92 58.38 -32.03
CA PRO A 306 -16.52 57.14 -31.30
C PRO A 306 -17.02 57.16 -29.82
N GLU A 307 -16.46 56.56 -28.74
CA GLU A 307 -15.25 55.73 -28.48
C GLU A 307 -15.40 54.82 -27.22
N GLN A 308 -14.30 54.38 -26.63
CA GLN A 308 -14.14 53.52 -25.44
C GLN A 308 -12.92 53.98 -24.57
N PRO A 309 -12.45 53.24 -23.54
CA PRO A 309 -13.15 52.66 -22.37
C PRO A 309 -12.47 53.06 -21.03
N HIS A 310 -13.13 52.82 -19.88
CA HIS A 310 -12.47 52.89 -18.56
C HIS A 310 -12.74 51.68 -17.66
N GLN A 311 -11.81 51.46 -16.73
CA GLN A 311 -11.60 50.21 -15.98
C GLN A 311 -12.26 50.23 -14.60
N TRP A 312 -12.56 49.04 -14.06
CA TRP A 312 -12.97 48.84 -12.65
C TRP A 312 -11.85 48.16 -11.85
N PRO A 313 -11.37 48.75 -10.73
CA PRO A 313 -10.46 48.09 -9.80
C PRO A 313 -11.22 47.33 -8.70
N VAL A 314 -10.70 46.19 -8.27
CA VAL A 314 -11.24 45.40 -7.15
C VAL A 314 -10.58 45.80 -5.84
N ARG A 315 -11.38 46.03 -4.79
CA ARG A 315 -10.95 45.95 -3.38
C ARG A 315 -11.99 45.15 -2.59
N GLN A 316 -11.51 44.18 -1.82
CA GLN A 316 -12.27 43.56 -0.73
C GLN A 316 -11.56 43.90 0.59
N SER A 317 -12.34 44.20 1.62
CA SER A 317 -11.83 44.54 2.95
C SER A 317 -12.33 43.54 3.99
N VAL A 318 -11.46 43.26 4.95
CA VAL A 318 -11.70 42.40 6.12
C VAL A 318 -12.82 42.95 7.00
N LEU A 319 -13.64 42.06 7.58
CA LEU A 319 -14.23 42.22 8.92
C LEU A 319 -14.54 40.83 9.53
N GLY A 320 -14.48 40.72 10.87
CA GLY A 320 -14.61 39.47 11.62
C GLY A 320 -15.94 39.32 12.39
N PRO A 321 -16.20 38.14 13.01
CA PRO A 321 -17.45 37.83 13.70
C PRO A 321 -17.53 38.38 15.14
N SER A 322 -18.75 38.47 15.66
CA SER A 322 -19.12 38.90 17.02
C SER A 322 -20.18 37.96 17.65
N PRO A 323 -20.45 38.02 18.97
CA PRO A 323 -20.56 36.78 19.76
C PRO A 323 -21.93 36.44 20.36
N GLY A 324 -22.06 35.18 20.76
CA GLY A 324 -22.37 34.75 22.14
C GLY A 324 -23.74 35.07 22.77
N THR A 325 -24.40 34.02 23.26
CA THR A 325 -25.49 34.10 24.26
C THR A 325 -25.37 32.98 25.29
N ASP A 326 -25.25 33.32 26.57
CA ASP A 326 -25.39 32.39 27.69
C ASP A 326 -26.85 31.97 27.93
N GLN A 327 -27.05 30.78 28.50
CA GLN A 327 -28.05 30.60 29.56
C GLN A 327 -27.91 29.27 30.32
N HIS A 328 -27.91 29.36 31.65
CA HIS A 328 -28.13 28.24 32.56
C HIS A 328 -28.60 28.80 33.92
N PRO A 329 -29.52 28.12 34.63
CA PRO A 329 -29.20 27.87 36.04
C PRO A 329 -29.69 26.50 36.60
N ALA A 330 -29.02 26.10 37.69
CA ALA A 330 -29.49 25.45 38.94
C ALA A 330 -30.91 24.84 39.04
N ARG A 331 -31.20 23.81 39.87
CA ARG A 331 -30.41 22.93 40.79
C ARG A 331 -31.38 21.87 41.35
N GLN A 332 -30.93 20.64 41.63
CA GLN A 332 -31.05 20.03 42.97
C GLN A 332 -30.32 18.68 43.10
N SER A 333 -30.02 18.32 44.36
CA SER A 333 -29.02 17.33 44.79
C SER A 333 -29.63 16.05 45.39
N ARG A 334 -28.93 14.91 45.27
CA ARG A 334 -28.60 14.05 46.44
C ARG A 334 -27.57 12.94 46.14
N ASP A 335 -26.45 13.03 46.87
CA ASP A 335 -25.65 11.99 47.53
C ASP A 335 -25.60 10.56 46.96
N ARG A 336 -24.40 10.15 46.52
CA ARG A 336 -23.58 9.13 47.23
C ARG A 336 -22.11 9.17 46.78
N GLN A 337 -21.21 8.72 47.65
CA GLN A 337 -19.75 8.85 47.52
C GLN A 337 -19.08 7.44 47.66
N PRO A 338 -17.74 7.29 47.51
CA PRO A 338 -17.09 7.00 46.24
C PRO A 338 -16.34 5.65 46.19
N GLN A 339 -15.90 5.21 45.00
CA GLN A 339 -14.72 4.34 44.89
C GLN A 339 -13.79 4.72 43.72
N ARG A 340 -12.49 4.84 44.05
CA ARG A 340 -11.28 4.51 43.28
C ARG A 340 -11.30 4.62 41.73
N ALA A 341 -10.61 5.64 41.21
CA ALA A 341 -9.44 5.49 40.32
C ALA A 341 -8.98 6.85 39.77
N GLY A 342 -7.88 7.40 40.30
CA GLY A 342 -7.37 8.71 39.90
C GLY A 342 -6.29 8.63 38.82
N HIS A 343 -6.66 8.69 37.55
CA HIS A 343 -5.74 9.01 36.46
C HIS A 343 -6.33 10.12 35.58
N ARG A 344 -5.65 11.28 35.52
CA ARG A 344 -5.84 12.29 34.48
C ARG A 344 -4.62 12.31 33.55
N PRO A 345 -4.79 12.58 32.25
CA PRO A 345 -3.69 12.61 31.30
C PRO A 345 -2.94 13.95 31.35
N VAL A 346 -1.69 13.92 30.90
CA VAL A 346 -0.96 15.11 30.46
C VAL A 346 -0.43 14.83 29.05
N ARG A 347 -0.76 15.69 28.10
CA ARG A 347 0.07 15.90 26.90
C ARG A 347 1.01 17.06 27.20
N GLY A 348 2.26 16.92 26.81
CA GLY A 348 3.26 17.99 26.86
C GLY A 348 4.41 17.61 25.93
N ASP A 349 4.53 18.33 24.82
CA ASP A 349 5.70 18.24 23.95
C ASP A 349 6.85 18.98 24.62
N GLU A 350 7.95 18.28 24.94
CA GLU A 350 9.20 18.97 25.27
C GLU A 350 10.44 18.17 24.82
N LEU A 351 11.45 18.90 24.37
CA LEU A 351 12.59 18.37 23.62
C LEU A 351 13.65 17.79 24.57
N GLN A 352 14.02 16.52 24.39
CA GLN A 352 15.16 15.94 25.11
C GLN A 352 16.50 16.38 24.49
N PRO A 353 17.43 16.99 25.24
CA PRO A 353 18.79 17.23 24.78
C PRO A 353 19.62 15.94 24.86
N VAL A 354 20.30 15.58 23.77
CA VAL A 354 21.21 14.44 23.71
C VAL A 354 22.37 14.64 24.69
N ARG A 355 22.48 13.76 25.70
CA ARG A 355 23.67 13.69 26.56
C ARG A 355 24.75 12.86 25.89
N CYS A 356 25.83 13.49 25.43
CA CYS A 356 27.06 12.79 25.11
C CYS A 356 27.74 12.31 26.40
N THR A 357 27.93 11.00 26.55
CA THR A 357 28.73 10.41 27.63
C THR A 357 30.22 10.45 27.27
N ASP A 358 31.01 11.21 28.03
CA ASP A 358 32.43 11.45 27.77
C ASP A 358 33.31 10.26 28.24
N HIS A 359 33.57 9.31 27.34
CA HIS A 359 34.51 8.21 27.58
C HIS A 359 35.96 8.69 27.47
N ARG A 360 36.62 8.91 28.62
CA ARG A 360 38.06 9.17 28.69
C ARG A 360 38.91 7.91 28.50
N PRO A 361 39.77 7.81 27.47
CA PRO A 361 40.89 6.88 27.46
C PRO A 361 42.10 7.48 28.19
N THR A 362 42.67 6.76 29.16
CA THR A 362 43.90 7.20 29.86
C THR A 362 45.14 6.91 29.03
N TRP A 363 45.68 7.93 28.34
CA TRP A 363 46.97 7.85 27.66
C TRP A 363 48.10 8.49 28.47
N GLN A 364 49.17 7.73 28.73
CA GLN A 364 50.39 8.25 29.30
C GLN A 364 51.18 9.03 28.23
N ALA A 365 51.49 10.30 28.51
CA ALA A 365 52.28 11.13 27.60
C ALA A 365 53.79 10.98 27.87
N ARG A 366 54.56 10.67 26.82
CA ARG A 366 56.02 10.88 26.79
C ARG A 366 56.35 11.87 25.68
N ASN A 367 57.22 12.84 25.99
CA ASN A 367 57.84 13.81 25.08
C ASN A 367 56.83 14.72 24.30
N GLY A 368 56.60 15.93 24.80
CA GLY A 368 55.65 16.88 24.22
C GLY A 368 56.25 17.94 23.29
N ARG A 369 55.41 18.50 22.41
CA ARG A 369 55.48 19.87 21.83
C ARG A 369 54.05 20.28 21.43
N PRO A 370 53.59 21.52 21.72
CA PRO A 370 52.22 21.94 21.44
C PRO A 370 52.06 22.46 20.00
N ALA A 371 50.95 22.10 19.34
CA ALA A 371 50.56 22.67 18.06
C ALA A 371 49.09 23.14 18.11
N ARG A 372 48.86 24.45 18.00
CA ARG A 372 47.51 25.02 17.85
C ARG A 372 46.98 24.74 16.44
N ARG A 373 45.74 24.24 16.30
CA ARG A 373 44.92 24.43 15.09
C ARG A 373 43.47 24.75 15.47
N HIS A 374 42.81 25.53 14.62
CA HIS A 374 41.47 26.07 14.86
C HIS A 374 40.36 25.07 14.47
N HIS A 375 39.24 25.11 15.17
CA HIS A 375 37.98 24.59 14.64
C HIS A 375 37.51 25.42 13.44
N ARG A 376 37.02 24.74 12.40
CA ARG A 376 36.04 25.27 11.45
C ARG A 376 34.95 24.23 11.28
N CYS A 377 33.73 24.58 11.69
CA CYS A 377 32.54 23.84 11.27
C CYS A 377 32.16 24.30 9.86
N THR A 378 31.81 23.36 8.99
CA THR A 378 31.17 23.65 7.69
C THR A 378 29.95 22.76 7.56
N GLN A 379 28.76 23.37 7.53
CA GLN A 379 27.52 22.68 7.21
C GLN A 379 27.46 22.41 5.70
N GLN A 380 26.82 21.32 5.29
CA GLN A 380 26.36 21.12 3.91
C GLN A 380 24.82 21.11 3.89
N PRO A 381 24.17 21.80 2.94
CA PRO A 381 22.71 21.81 2.83
C PRO A 381 22.17 20.57 2.10
N VAL A 382 20.98 20.11 2.51
CA VAL A 382 20.25 19.02 1.87
C VAL A 382 19.56 19.52 0.60
N PHE A 383 19.75 18.82 -0.53
CA PHE A 383 19.04 19.09 -1.78
C PHE A 383 17.85 18.14 -2.00
N ARG A 384 16.70 18.69 -2.42
CA ARG A 384 15.57 17.92 -2.98
C ARG A 384 15.69 17.83 -4.51
N PRO A 385 15.37 16.69 -5.14
CA PRO A 385 15.28 16.59 -6.59
C PRO A 385 13.94 17.14 -7.12
N GLY A 386 14.01 17.99 -8.14
CA GLY A 386 12.88 18.42 -8.98
C GLY A 386 12.87 17.69 -10.34
N ARG A 387 11.77 17.79 -11.10
CA ARG A 387 11.60 17.09 -12.40
C ARG A 387 12.05 17.91 -13.61
N CYS A 388 12.88 17.30 -14.48
CA CYS A 388 12.88 17.45 -15.94
C CYS A 388 13.27 18.85 -16.54
N PRO A 389 13.48 19.01 -17.88
CA PRO A 389 13.38 18.02 -18.97
C PRO A 389 14.59 17.93 -19.95
N GLY A 390 14.70 16.77 -20.61
CA GLY A 390 14.94 16.59 -22.06
C GLY A 390 16.18 17.18 -22.77
N GLN A 391 16.99 16.30 -23.40
CA GLN A 391 17.74 16.61 -24.62
C GLN A 391 17.63 15.52 -25.68
N ARG A 392 17.71 15.92 -26.96
CA ARG A 392 17.73 15.04 -28.14
C ARG A 392 19.16 14.77 -28.61
N ARG A 393 19.53 13.50 -28.82
CA ARG A 393 20.50 13.06 -29.85
C ARG A 393 19.92 11.82 -30.54
N ARG A 394 19.42 12.00 -31.76
CA ARG A 394 20.10 11.88 -33.06
C ARG A 394 20.09 10.43 -33.56
N ARG A 395 19.34 10.18 -34.63
CA ARG A 395 19.43 8.95 -35.42
C ARG A 395 20.81 8.88 -36.07
N LEU A 396 21.39 7.69 -36.10
CA LEU A 396 22.16 7.21 -37.23
C LEU A 396 21.39 6.03 -37.81
N ALA A 397 21.28 5.99 -39.13
CA ALA A 397 20.85 4.83 -39.87
C ALA A 397 22.07 4.30 -40.60
N ASP A 398 22.16 2.98 -40.77
CA ASP A 398 23.09 2.39 -41.72
C ASP A 398 22.41 1.20 -42.42
N HIS A 399 22.89 0.85 -43.61
CA HIS A 399 22.28 -0.12 -44.51
C HIS A 399 23.13 -1.38 -44.67
N GLY A 400 22.46 -2.52 -44.90
CA GLY A 400 23.06 -3.75 -45.42
C GLY A 400 22.87 -4.98 -44.52
N THR A 401 22.54 -6.19 -44.98
CA THR A 401 21.95 -6.77 -46.22
C THR A 401 22.13 -8.30 -46.13
N SER A 402 21.20 -9.08 -46.71
CA SER A 402 21.37 -10.48 -47.16
C SER A 402 21.28 -11.64 -46.15
N GLY A 403 20.76 -12.79 -46.64
CA GLY A 403 20.54 -14.06 -45.91
C GLY A 403 19.17 -14.12 -45.21
N LEU A 404 18.08 -14.64 -45.78
CA LEU A 404 17.87 -15.73 -46.76
C LEU A 404 18.31 -17.13 -46.30
N ALA A 405 17.52 -17.69 -45.38
CA ALA A 405 17.26 -19.12 -45.26
C ALA A 405 15.88 -19.32 -44.62
N GLY A 406 15.05 -20.22 -45.14
CA GLY A 406 13.74 -20.52 -44.56
C GLY A 406 13.41 -22.00 -44.69
N HIS A 407 12.77 -22.57 -43.67
CA HIS A 407 12.04 -23.84 -43.77
C HIS A 407 11.00 -23.97 -42.64
N ARG A 408 9.74 -24.20 -43.03
CA ARG A 408 8.65 -24.75 -42.23
C ARG A 408 7.44 -24.98 -43.14
N PRO A 409 6.50 -25.88 -42.79
CA PRO A 409 6.64 -27.08 -41.95
C PRO A 409 6.64 -28.34 -42.84
N ASP A 410 6.71 -29.51 -42.21
CA ASP A 410 6.24 -30.77 -42.82
C ASP A 410 5.14 -31.38 -41.93
N GLN A 411 4.25 -32.18 -42.50
CA GLN A 411 3.16 -32.87 -41.77
C GLN A 411 3.20 -34.38 -42.09
N GLY A 412 2.61 -35.19 -41.19
CA GLY A 412 2.62 -36.65 -41.31
C GLY A 412 1.81 -37.21 -42.50
N PRO A 413 1.69 -38.55 -42.56
CA PRO A 413 0.63 -39.15 -41.74
C PRO A 413 1.04 -40.43 -41.01
N ASP A 414 0.06 -41.05 -40.35
CA ASP A 414 0.13 -42.33 -39.62
C ASP A 414 0.59 -43.53 -40.47
N HIS A 415 1.17 -44.54 -39.81
CA HIS A 415 0.62 -45.90 -39.69
C HIS A 415 1.65 -46.87 -39.06
N GLY A 416 1.17 -47.85 -38.26
CA GLY A 416 1.94 -49.03 -37.82
C GLY A 416 2.07 -49.17 -36.32
#